data_AF-G5AR39-F1
#
_entry.id   AF-G5AR39-F1
#
_cell.length_a   1.000
_cell.length_b   1.000
_cell.length_c   1.000
_cell.angle_alpha   90.00
_cell.angle_beta   90.00
_cell.angle_gamma   90.00
#
_symmetry.space_group_name_H-M   'P 1'
#
loop_
_entity.id
_entity.type
_entity.pdbx_description
1 polymer ?
#
loop_
_entity_poly.entity_id
_entity_poly.type
_entity_poly.pdbx_seq_one_letter_code
_entity_poly.pdbx_strand_id
1 'polypeptide(L)' 'MPAGVAWRTYLKMLAASLLAMCAGAEAVHRFYRPDLTIPEIPPKPGELRTELLGLKKQKHEPPVSQQ' A
#
# COMPACT_ATOMS: atom_id res chain seq x y z
N MET A 1 4.80 16.89 -36.00
CA MET A 1 4.43 16.53 -34.62
C MET A 1 3.46 15.36 -34.68
N PRO A 2 3.65 14.29 -33.89
CA PRO A 2 2.72 13.15 -33.92
C PRO A 2 1.30 13.64 -33.63
N ALA A 3 0.33 13.22 -34.45
CA ALA A 3 -1.09 13.55 -34.36
C ALA A 3 -1.48 15.05 -34.29
N GLY A 4 -0.59 15.98 -34.68
CA GLY A 4 -0.89 17.42 -34.68
C GLY A 4 -0.90 18.09 -33.31
N VAL A 5 -0.49 17.38 -32.25
CA VAL A 5 -0.47 17.90 -30.87
C VAL A 5 0.94 18.34 -30.50
N ALA A 6 1.06 19.45 -29.76
CA ALA A 6 2.34 19.95 -29.27
C ALA A 6 3.04 18.92 -28.35
N TRP A 7 4.36 18.76 -28.49
CA TRP A 7 5.19 17.89 -27.64
C TRP A 7 4.99 18.11 -26.14
N ARG A 8 4.80 19.39 -25.75
CA ARG A 8 4.51 19.78 -24.37
C ARG A 8 3.25 19.12 -23.82
N THR A 9 2.24 18.85 -24.64
CA THR A 9 1.00 18.19 -24.21
C THR A 9 1.25 16.74 -23.84
N TYR A 10 2.07 16.02 -24.60
CA TYR A 10 2.48 14.65 -24.26
C TYR A 10 3.26 14.62 -22.95
N LEU A 11 4.20 15.56 -22.76
CA LEU A 11 4.93 15.68 -21.50
C LEU A 11 4.02 15.98 -20.30
N LYS A 12 3.00 16.83 -20.48
CA LYS A 12 1.99 17.09 -19.44
C LYS A 12 1.22 15.83 -19.07
N MET A 13 0.79 15.05 -20.05
CA MET A 13 0.05 13.81 -19.80
C MET A 13 0.91 12.77 -19.10
N LEU A 14 2.17 12.62 -19.51
CA LEU A 14 3.14 11.74 -18.86
C LEU A 14 3.41 12.16 -17.41
N ALA A 15 3.62 13.46 -17.17
CA ALA A 15 3.82 13.97 -15.82
C ALA A 15 2.57 13.75 -14.94
N ALA A 16 1.38 14.01 -15.49
CA ALA A 16 0.12 13.80 -14.78
C ALA A 16 -0.10 12.32 -14.41
N SER A 17 0.22 11.38 -15.30
CA SER A 17 0.05 9.94 -15.01
C SER A 17 1.01 9.47 -13.91
N LEU A 18 2.26 9.90 -13.95
CA LEU A 18 3.24 9.59 -12.90
C LEU A 18 2.83 10.18 -11.54
N LEU A 19 2.37 11.45 -11.54
CA LEU A 19 1.88 12.09 -10.32
C LEU A 19 0.66 11.38 -9.74
N ALA A 20 -0.28 10.94 -10.57
CA ALA A 20 -1.44 10.17 -10.13
C ALA A 20 -1.04 8.83 -9.51
N MET A 21 -0.04 8.14 -10.09
CA MET A 21 0.51 6.89 -9.54
C MET A 21 1.15 7.11 -8.17
N CYS A 22 1.99 8.14 -8.02
CA CYS A 22 2.62 8.48 -6.74
C CYS A 22 1.59 8.86 -5.68
N ALA A 23 0.61 9.69 -6.03
CA ALA A 23 -0.46 10.09 -5.12
C ALA A 23 -1.30 8.89 -4.67
N GLY A 24 -1.59 7.95 -5.57
CA GLY A 24 -2.30 6.72 -5.25
C GLY A 24 -1.52 5.83 -4.27
N ALA A 25 -0.21 5.65 -4.48
CA ALA A 25 0.64 4.87 -3.59
C ALA A 25 0.71 5.48 -2.18
N GLU A 26 0.89 6.80 -2.08
CA GLU A 26 0.86 7.53 -0.81
C GLU A 26 -0.51 7.42 -0.12
N ALA A 27 -1.61 7.55 -0.87
CA ALA A 27 -2.96 7.46 -0.31
C ALA A 27 -3.21 6.08 0.34
N VAL A 28 -2.80 4.99 -0.32
CA VAL A 28 -2.92 3.63 0.25
C VAL A 28 -2.03 3.47 1.48
N HIS A 29 -0.79 3.95 1.44
CA HIS A 29 0.11 3.92 2.60
C HIS A 29 -0.42 4.73 3.79
N ARG A 30 -1.06 5.87 3.53
CA ARG A 30 -1.65 6.74 4.57
C ARG A 30 -2.94 6.16 5.13
N PHE A 31 -3.79 5.59 4.29
CA PHE A 31 -5.10 5.09 4.69
C PHE A 31 -5.03 3.70 5.35
N TYR A 32 -4.17 2.81 4.83
CA TYR A 32 -4.07 1.43 5.32
C TYR A 32 -2.89 1.18 6.25
N ARG A 33 -1.98 2.17 6.44
CA ARG A 33 -0.80 2.12 7.33
C ARG A 33 -0.29 0.70 7.56
N PRO A 34 0.19 0.01 6.50
CA PRO A 34 0.68 -1.35 6.66
C PRO A 34 1.83 -1.32 7.67
N ASP A 35 1.71 -2.12 8.73
CA ASP A 35 2.82 -2.31 9.66
C ASP A 35 3.93 -3.06 8.90
N LEU A 36 4.98 -2.33 8.53
CA LEU A 36 6.12 -2.86 7.79
C LEU A 36 7.18 -3.45 8.73
N THR A 37 6.82 -3.80 9.98
CA THR A 37 7.72 -4.46 10.90
C THR A 37 8.12 -5.83 10.35
N ILE A 38 9.30 -5.90 9.73
CA ILE A 38 9.92 -7.15 9.29
C ILE A 38 10.59 -7.77 10.52
N PRO A 39 10.25 -9.02 10.90
CA PRO A 39 10.95 -9.68 11.99
C PRO A 39 12.42 -9.90 11.59
N GLU A 40 13.36 -9.53 12.47
CA GLU A 40 14.80 -9.74 12.22
C GLU A 40 15.17 -11.22 11.99
N ILE A 41 14.41 -12.12 12.59
CA ILE A 41 14.60 -13.56 12.44
C ILE A 41 13.70 -14.04 11.29
N PRO A 42 14.26 -14.52 10.17
CA PRO A 42 13.47 -15.05 9.08
C PRO A 42 12.65 -16.26 9.57
N PRO A 43 11.37 -16.37 9.19
CA PRO A 43 10.55 -17.52 9.56
C PRO A 43 11.16 -18.79 8.96
N LYS A 44 10.96 -19.92 9.64
CA LYS A 44 11.45 -21.22 9.17
C LYS A 44 10.85 -21.54 7.80
N PRO A 45 11.58 -22.24 6.91
CA PRO A 45 11.06 -22.68 5.62
C PRO A 45 9.74 -23.45 5.82
N GLY A 46 8.63 -22.91 5.29
CA GLY A 46 7.28 -23.49 5.45
C GLY A 46 6.37 -22.81 6.48
N GLU A 47 6.86 -21.87 7.30
CA GLU A 47 6.06 -21.10 8.26
C GLU A 47 5.82 -19.64 7.82
N LEU A 48 6.18 -19.30 6.58
CA LEU A 48 5.89 -17.99 5.98
C LEU A 48 4.37 -17.77 5.98
N ARG A 49 3.88 -17.01 6.95
CA ARG A 49 2.49 -16.54 6.98
C ARG A 49 2.32 -15.53 5.86
N THR A 50 1.97 -16.02 4.67
CA THR A 50 1.53 -15.22 3.52
C THR A 50 0.09 -14.73 3.69
N GLU A 51 -0.46 -14.78 4.91
CA GLU A 51 -1.75 -14.17 5.20
C GLU A 51 -1.64 -12.68 4.92
N LEU A 52 -2.39 -12.20 3.93
CA LEU A 52 -2.57 -10.77 3.68
C LEU A 52 -2.91 -10.12 5.02
N LEU A 53 -2.05 -9.25 5.54
CA LEU A 53 -2.16 -8.64 6.88
C LEU A 53 -3.55 -7.97 7.14
N GLY A 54 -4.36 -7.73 6.11
CA GLY A 54 -5.73 -7.21 6.20
C GLY A 54 -6.86 -8.24 6.37
N LEU A 55 -6.60 -9.56 6.35
CA LEU A 55 -7.63 -10.61 6.51
C LEU A 55 -7.74 -11.16 7.95
N LYS A 56 -7.04 -10.57 8.93
CA LYS A 56 -7.39 -10.75 10.34
C LYS A 56 -8.66 -9.96 10.64
N LYS A 57 -9.81 -10.61 10.47
CA LYS A 57 -11.09 -10.16 11.01
C LYS A 57 -10.85 -9.67 12.44
N GLN A 58 -11.13 -8.39 12.70
CA GLN A 58 -11.19 -7.86 14.05
C GLN A 58 -12.14 -8.74 14.87
N LYS A 59 -11.58 -9.62 15.70
CA LYS A 59 -12.31 -10.17 16.85
C LYS A 59 -12.23 -9.09 17.91
N HIS A 60 -13.25 -8.24 17.91
CA HIS A 60 -13.64 -7.47 19.07
C HIS A 60 -14.09 -8.49 20.14
N GLU A 61 -13.36 -8.58 21.25
CA GLU A 61 -13.82 -9.25 22.47
C GLU A 61 -13.47 -8.35 23.66
N PRO A 62 -14.41 -8.09 24.59
CA PRO A 62 -14.42 -6.90 25.46
C PRO A 62 -13.42 -7.00 26.62
N PRO A 63 -13.13 -5.87 27.32
CA PRO A 63 -12.22 -5.89 28.45
C PRO A 63 -12.85 -6.66 29.60
N VAL A 64 -12.30 -7.84 29.92
CA VAL A 64 -12.56 -8.49 31.21
C VAL A 64 -11.70 -7.79 32.26
N SER A 65 -12.39 -6.94 33.02
CA SER A 65 -11.98 -6.41 34.32
C SER A 65 -11.77 -7.57 35.29
N GLN A 66 -10.55 -7.70 35.82
CA GLN A 66 -10.25 -8.49 37.01
C GLN A 66 -9.23 -7.71 37.86
N GLN A 67 -9.75 -6.91 38.79
CA GLN A 67 -9.18 -6.71 40.11
C GLN A 67 -10.30 -6.37 41.09
#